data_AF-A0A7S6M9J1-F1
#
_entry.id   AF-A0A7S6M9J1-F1
#
_cell.length_a   1.000
_cell.length_b   1.000
_cell.length_c   1.000
_cell.angle_alpha   90.00
_cell.angle_beta   90.00
_cell.angle_gamma   90.00
#
_symmetry.space_group_name_H-M   'P 1'
#
loop_
_entity.id
_entity.type
_entity.pdbx_description
1 polymer ?
#
loop_
_entity_poly.entity_id
_entity_poly.type
_entity_poly.pdbx_seq_one_letter_code
_entity_poly.pdbx_strand_id
1 'polypeptide(L)'
;MFEKLFHRGISRPTPAVTTAPTGEQQLPHTTIFIRPAVLPGGGSYITTVMQHLAEIQSFPLGAKFIQDLSALGKRQLIVYGGAGANQAAGTTAAYVLLRLMYDQMDKAGFGAEFKKTLAASGKTTATLAKELVSAKLPRWNGTVDRSPFAHAPMTAAKPGLPRTPVEIEKQLNDWIGGTGLPSKDEMDVLCLALEPWLERGKGVSTRINYDPHKTHTAAGSRPPHVALFHELVHAYYNANGTQLGREDSVQEENGGRLFELMSVGLPPFDQRPYSENKFRAALGVGPRSKYP
;
A
#
# COMPACT_ATOMS: atom_id res chain seq x y z
N MET A 1 -15.09 -23.19 27.79
CA MET A 1 -13.85 -22.90 28.55
C MET A 1 -12.71 -22.38 27.64
N PHE A 2 -13.01 -21.60 26.60
CA PHE A 2 -12.02 -21.10 25.61
C PHE A 2 -12.00 -19.56 25.44
N GLU A 3 -12.87 -18.82 26.12
CA GLU A 3 -13.01 -17.36 25.94
C GLU A 3 -12.05 -16.48 26.78
N LYS A 4 -11.27 -17.06 27.70
CA LYS A 4 -10.44 -16.27 28.64
C LYS A 4 -8.95 -16.11 28.26
N LEU A 5 -8.51 -16.64 27.11
CA LEU A 5 -7.08 -16.63 26.73
C LEU A 5 -6.63 -15.44 25.88
N PHE A 6 -7.54 -14.64 25.32
CA PHE A 6 -7.19 -13.55 24.38
C PHE A 6 -7.28 -12.13 24.96
N HIS A 7 -7.53 -11.96 26.25
CA HIS A 7 -7.56 -10.66 26.93
C HIS A 7 -6.35 -10.43 27.84
N ARG A 8 -5.17 -10.94 27.44
CA ARG A 8 -3.93 -10.46 28.07
C ARG A 8 -3.68 -9.05 27.56
N GLY A 9 -4.22 -8.06 28.28
CA GLY A 9 -3.73 -6.70 28.17
C GLY A 9 -2.21 -6.74 28.25
N ILE A 10 -1.55 -6.26 27.20
CA ILE A 10 -0.10 -6.22 27.12
C ILE A 10 0.38 -5.41 28.34
N SER A 11 1.03 -6.08 29.28
CA SER A 11 1.65 -5.41 30.42
C SER A 11 2.80 -4.58 29.87
N ARG A 12 2.63 -3.26 29.87
CA ARG A 12 3.64 -2.32 29.38
C ARG A 12 4.58 -1.98 30.53
N PRO A 13 5.87 -2.36 30.49
CA PRO A 13 6.82 -1.85 31.46
C PRO A 13 6.94 -0.33 31.33
N THR A 14 7.05 0.36 32.46
CA THR A 14 7.31 1.81 32.50
C THR A 14 8.63 2.09 31.79
N PRO A 15 8.69 3.00 30.80
CA PRO A 15 9.93 3.31 30.10
C PRO A 15 10.96 3.87 31.09
N ALA A 16 12.11 3.23 31.19
CA ALA A 16 13.26 3.81 31.89
C ALA A 16 13.76 5.04 31.11
N VAL A 17 14.05 6.13 31.82
CA VAL A 17 14.64 7.34 31.24
C VAL A 17 16.12 7.06 30.97
N THR A 18 16.43 6.55 29.78
CA THR A 18 17.80 6.37 29.29
C THR A 18 18.16 7.47 28.30
N THR A 19 19.42 7.92 28.32
CA THR A 19 19.97 8.83 27.30
C THR A 19 19.80 8.22 25.91
N ALA A 20 19.34 9.02 24.95
CA ALA A 20 19.07 8.55 23.60
C ALA A 20 20.39 8.11 22.92
N PRO A 21 20.44 6.94 22.27
CA PRO A 21 21.58 6.53 21.45
C PRO A 21 21.92 7.62 20.42
N THR A 22 23.20 7.83 20.13
CA THR A 22 23.66 8.87 19.19
C THR A 22 23.61 8.42 17.72
N GLY A 23 23.34 7.14 17.45
CA GLY A 23 23.28 6.57 16.10
C GLY A 23 21.98 5.81 15.83
N GLU A 24 21.72 5.53 14.55
CA GLU A 24 20.62 4.67 14.14
C GLU A 24 20.78 3.26 14.72
N GLN A 25 19.71 2.70 15.27
CA GLN A 25 19.72 1.35 15.84
C GLN A 25 19.02 0.38 14.90
N GLN A 26 19.68 -0.72 14.56
CA GLN A 26 19.10 -1.79 13.76
C GLN A 26 18.30 -2.74 14.65
N LEU A 27 17.12 -3.16 14.20
CA LEU A 27 16.44 -4.32 14.80
C LEU A 27 17.25 -5.58 14.43
N PRO A 28 17.72 -6.40 15.41
CA PRO A 28 18.69 -7.46 15.15
C PRO A 28 18.29 -8.40 14.01
N HIS A 29 19.24 -8.69 13.12
CA HIS A 29 19.07 -9.58 11.95
C HIS A 29 18.01 -9.17 10.93
N THR A 30 17.62 -7.89 10.90
CA THR A 30 16.64 -7.35 9.95
C THR A 30 17.21 -6.23 9.10
N THR A 31 16.46 -5.75 8.11
CA THR A 31 16.81 -4.53 7.36
C THR A 31 16.15 -3.27 7.95
N ILE A 32 15.62 -3.34 9.18
CA ILE A 32 14.88 -2.26 9.83
C ILE A 32 15.81 -1.48 10.76
N PHE A 33 15.85 -0.17 10.56
CA PHE A 33 16.66 0.79 11.33
C PHE A 33 15.76 1.85 11.94
N ILE A 34 16.07 2.27 13.15
CA ILE A 34 15.37 3.34 13.86
C ILE A 34 16.33 4.50 14.09
N ARG A 35 15.95 5.70 13.67
CA ARG A 35 16.71 6.92 13.95
C ARG A 35 16.37 7.44 15.34
N PRO A 36 17.36 7.82 16.17
CA PRO A 36 17.11 8.40 17.48
C PRO A 36 16.32 9.71 17.39
N ALA A 37 15.41 9.90 18.33
CA ALA A 37 14.69 11.15 18.57
C ALA A 37 14.19 11.17 20.02
N VAL A 38 13.85 12.35 20.52
CA VAL A 38 13.15 12.55 21.80
C VAL A 38 11.68 12.79 21.49
N LEU A 39 10.80 12.03 22.14
CA LEU A 39 9.36 12.18 21.98
C LEU A 39 8.81 13.40 22.72
N PRO A 40 7.68 13.99 22.28
CA PRO A 40 6.98 15.01 23.04
C PRO A 40 6.64 14.51 24.45
N GLY A 41 6.94 15.32 25.47
CA GLY A 41 6.78 14.93 26.88
C GLY A 41 7.99 14.17 27.47
N GLY A 42 9.05 13.97 26.69
CA GLY A 42 10.25 13.24 27.11
C GLY A 42 10.13 11.73 26.86
N GLY A 43 11.26 11.09 26.58
CA GLY A 43 11.32 9.65 26.30
C GLY A 43 12.11 9.32 25.04
N SER A 44 12.63 8.09 25.00
CA SER A 44 13.44 7.57 23.88
C SER A 44 12.55 7.03 22.78
N TYR A 45 12.60 7.66 21.60
CA TYR A 45 11.88 7.18 20.41
C TYR A 45 12.31 5.76 20.02
N ILE A 46 13.61 5.46 20.08
CA ILE A 46 14.14 4.13 19.77
C ILE A 46 13.54 3.08 20.69
N THR A 47 13.51 3.33 22.00
CA THR A 47 12.98 2.39 22.98
C THR A 47 11.50 2.09 22.68
N THR A 48 10.71 3.13 22.39
CA THR A 48 9.29 2.99 22.03
C THR A 48 9.09 2.20 20.74
N VAL A 49 9.83 2.51 19.67
CA VAL A 49 9.68 1.79 18.40
C VAL A 49 10.16 0.34 18.52
N MET A 50 11.27 0.08 19.22
CA MET A 50 11.74 -1.28 19.49
C MET A 50 10.71 -2.10 20.25
N GLN A 51 10.03 -1.50 21.24
CA GLN A 51 8.93 -2.15 21.93
C GLN A 51 7.78 -2.51 20.97
N HIS A 52 7.36 -1.59 20.10
CA HIS A 52 6.29 -1.88 19.14
C HIS A 52 6.70 -2.95 18.10
N LEU A 53 7.95 -2.97 17.68
CA LEU A 53 8.49 -4.02 16.80
C LEU A 53 8.51 -5.39 17.52
N ALA A 54 8.90 -5.42 18.80
CA ALA A 54 8.82 -6.63 19.61
C ALA A 54 7.38 -7.10 19.79
N GLU A 55 6.42 -6.19 20.00
CA GLU A 55 4.99 -6.49 20.04
C GLU A 55 4.53 -7.11 18.70
N ILE A 56 4.93 -6.55 17.55
CA ILE A 56 4.64 -7.14 16.24
C ILE A 56 5.20 -8.56 16.14
N GLN A 57 6.47 -8.75 16.48
CA GLN A 57 7.13 -10.06 16.41
C GLN A 57 6.60 -11.08 17.42
N SER A 58 5.85 -10.66 18.44
CA SER A 58 5.23 -11.60 19.39
C SER A 58 4.07 -12.40 18.79
N PHE A 59 3.58 -12.01 17.61
CA PHE A 59 2.55 -12.74 16.86
C PHE A 59 3.18 -13.52 15.69
N PRO A 60 2.75 -14.76 15.41
CA PRO A 60 3.31 -15.55 14.31
C PRO A 60 3.28 -14.84 12.95
N LEU A 61 2.17 -14.16 12.63
CA LEU A 61 2.05 -13.36 11.41
C LEU A 61 3.08 -12.22 11.37
N GLY A 62 3.25 -11.50 12.48
CA GLY A 62 4.18 -10.37 12.56
C GLY A 62 5.65 -10.81 12.53
N ALA A 63 6.00 -11.90 13.20
CA ALA A 63 7.34 -12.49 13.14
C ALA A 63 7.70 -12.90 11.70
N LYS A 64 6.80 -13.64 11.04
CA LYS A 64 6.98 -14.05 9.64
C LYS A 64 7.07 -12.84 8.71
N PHE A 65 6.23 -11.83 8.91
CA PHE A 65 6.25 -10.60 8.12
C PHE A 65 7.60 -9.89 8.21
N ILE A 66 8.16 -9.70 9.41
CA ILE A 66 9.47 -9.04 9.59
C ILE A 66 10.59 -9.83 8.93
N GLN A 67 10.54 -11.17 8.99
CA GLN A 67 11.47 -12.05 8.29
C GLN A 67 11.39 -11.86 6.77
N ASP A 68 10.18 -11.93 6.19
CA ASP A 68 9.97 -11.80 4.76
C ASP A 68 10.35 -10.39 4.25
N LEU A 69 9.99 -9.34 4.99
CA LEU A 69 10.41 -7.97 4.68
C LEU A 69 11.93 -7.82 4.66
N SER A 70 12.62 -8.42 5.64
CA SER A 70 14.08 -8.38 5.71
C SER A 70 14.74 -9.18 4.59
N ALA A 71 14.13 -10.30 4.19
CA ALA A 71 14.62 -11.15 3.09
C ALA A 71 14.62 -10.44 1.72
N LEU A 72 13.81 -9.37 1.55
CA LEU A 72 13.84 -8.53 0.35
C LEU A 72 15.12 -7.67 0.25
N GLY A 73 15.92 -7.58 1.32
CA GLY A 73 17.23 -6.92 1.31
C GLY A 73 17.20 -5.39 1.19
N LYS A 74 16.02 -4.77 1.21
CA LYS A 74 15.86 -3.32 1.16
C LYS A 74 15.79 -2.75 2.56
N ARG A 75 16.41 -1.59 2.76
CA ARG A 75 16.48 -0.91 4.05
C ARG A 75 15.16 -0.22 4.40
N GLN A 76 14.71 -0.36 5.65
CA GLN A 76 13.53 0.31 6.17
C GLN A 76 13.96 1.23 7.30
N LEU A 77 13.85 2.55 7.12
CA LEU A 77 14.29 3.53 8.11
C LEU A 77 13.08 4.17 8.78
N ILE A 78 12.87 3.86 10.05
CA ILE A 78 11.83 4.46 10.90
C ILE A 78 12.39 5.73 11.56
N VAL A 79 11.70 6.85 11.38
CA VAL A 79 12.05 8.14 11.96
C VAL A 79 10.82 8.77 12.61
N TYR A 80 11.05 9.56 13.66
CA TYR A 80 9.98 10.37 14.22
C TYR A 80 9.62 11.48 13.24
N GLY A 81 8.40 11.44 12.69
CA GLY A 81 7.92 12.39 11.69
C GLY A 81 7.28 13.65 12.26
N GLY A 82 7.19 13.77 13.59
CA GLY A 82 6.38 14.78 14.27
C GLY A 82 4.97 14.29 14.60
N ALA A 83 4.21 15.12 15.31
CA ALA A 83 2.87 14.77 15.76
C ALA A 83 1.91 14.49 14.59
N GLY A 84 1.21 13.37 14.65
CA GLY A 84 0.23 12.95 13.63
C GLY A 84 0.84 12.33 12.37
N ALA A 85 2.16 12.29 12.24
CA ALA A 85 2.84 11.78 11.04
C ALA A 85 2.94 10.25 11.06
N ASN A 86 2.16 9.59 10.19
CA ASN A 86 2.31 8.17 9.87
C ASN A 86 2.27 8.04 8.35
N GLN A 87 3.42 7.74 7.75
CA GLN A 87 3.59 7.62 6.31
C GLN A 87 4.83 6.78 6.00
N ALA A 88 4.70 5.87 5.04
CA ALA A 88 5.82 5.20 4.38
C ALA A 88 6.08 5.82 3.00
N ALA A 89 7.35 6.17 2.74
CA ALA A 89 7.78 6.77 1.48
C ALA A 89 9.03 6.05 0.93
N GLY A 90 8.94 5.57 -0.29
CA GLY A 90 9.99 5.02 -1.13
C GLY A 90 10.19 5.91 -2.36
N THR A 91 10.76 5.33 -3.42
CA THR A 91 10.85 6.03 -4.73
C THR A 91 9.97 5.30 -5.73
N THR A 92 9.62 5.97 -6.82
CA THR A 92 8.77 5.40 -7.88
C THR A 92 9.33 4.11 -8.51
N ALA A 93 10.61 3.78 -8.31
CA ALA A 93 11.18 2.50 -8.70
C ALA A 93 10.57 1.28 -7.97
N ALA A 94 9.76 1.48 -6.94
CA ALA A 94 8.92 0.46 -6.31
C ALA A 94 7.68 0.08 -7.12
N TYR A 95 7.26 0.93 -8.05
CA TYR A 95 6.03 0.72 -8.79
C TYR A 95 6.20 -0.44 -9.74
N VAL A 96 5.12 -1.19 -9.96
CA VAL A 96 5.04 -2.07 -11.13
C VAL A 96 5.34 -1.26 -12.40
N LEU A 97 6.07 -1.85 -13.35
CA LEU A 97 6.66 -1.08 -14.45
C LEU A 97 5.60 -0.34 -15.28
N LEU A 98 4.44 -0.96 -15.51
CA LEU A 98 3.35 -0.32 -16.23
C LEU A 98 2.90 0.99 -15.57
N ARG A 99 2.80 1.01 -14.24
CA ARG A 99 2.46 2.21 -13.45
C ARG A 99 3.60 3.22 -13.45
N LEU A 100 4.85 2.76 -13.38
CA LEU A 100 6.02 3.63 -13.46
C LEU A 100 6.03 4.43 -14.77
N MET A 101 5.84 3.76 -15.92
CA MET A 101 5.80 4.43 -17.23
C MET A 101 4.65 5.43 -17.32
N TYR A 102 3.47 5.05 -16.80
CA TYR A 102 2.32 5.94 -16.71
C TYR A 102 2.62 7.22 -15.93
N ASP A 103 3.14 7.10 -14.70
CA ASP A 103 3.41 8.25 -13.83
C ASP A 103 4.57 9.12 -14.34
N GLN A 104 5.46 8.57 -15.17
CA GLN A 104 6.51 9.32 -15.89
C GLN A 104 5.99 10.01 -17.16
N MET A 105 4.72 9.80 -17.52
CA MET A 105 4.13 10.25 -18.78
C MET A 105 4.85 9.69 -20.03
N ASP A 106 5.57 8.57 -19.88
CA ASP A 106 6.28 7.91 -20.97
C ASP A 106 5.29 7.01 -21.74
N LYS A 107 4.66 7.59 -22.76
CA LYS A 107 3.67 6.86 -23.58
C LYS A 107 4.29 5.69 -24.33
N ALA A 108 5.52 5.84 -24.82
CA ALA A 108 6.19 4.80 -25.59
C ALA A 108 6.58 3.63 -24.67
N GLY A 109 7.19 3.94 -23.51
CA GLY A 109 7.48 2.96 -22.48
C GLY A 109 6.23 2.26 -21.95
N PHE A 110 5.14 3.03 -21.73
CA PHE A 110 3.86 2.48 -21.32
C PHE A 110 3.31 1.50 -22.34
N GLY A 111 3.27 1.88 -23.63
CA GLY A 111 2.78 1.01 -24.70
C GLY A 111 3.60 -0.28 -24.84
N ALA A 112 4.92 -0.19 -24.73
CA ALA A 112 5.81 -1.34 -24.76
C ALA A 112 5.58 -2.29 -23.58
N GLU A 113 5.52 -1.77 -22.35
CA GLU A 113 5.28 -2.57 -21.15
C GLU A 113 3.86 -3.13 -21.12
N PHE A 114 2.87 -2.38 -21.60
CA PHE A 114 1.49 -2.85 -21.70
C PHE A 114 1.38 -4.01 -22.69
N LYS A 115 2.01 -3.91 -23.86
CA LYS A 115 2.06 -4.99 -24.85
C LYS A 115 2.69 -6.26 -24.27
N LYS A 116 3.78 -6.12 -23.51
CA LYS A 116 4.45 -7.23 -22.82
C LYS A 116 3.52 -7.88 -21.78
N THR A 117 2.90 -7.06 -20.93
CA THR A 117 1.95 -7.52 -19.90
C THR A 117 0.76 -8.26 -20.53
N LEU A 118 0.20 -7.71 -21.61
CA LEU A 118 -0.93 -8.31 -22.31
C LEU A 118 -0.55 -9.67 -22.92
N ALA A 119 0.63 -9.77 -23.54
CA ALA A 119 1.15 -11.03 -24.04
C ALA A 119 1.35 -12.07 -22.93
N ALA A 120 1.92 -11.68 -21.78
CA ALA A 120 2.08 -12.56 -20.62
C ALA A 120 0.75 -13.06 -20.04
N SER A 121 -0.31 -12.25 -20.15
CA SER A 121 -1.65 -12.63 -19.70
C SER A 121 -2.39 -13.58 -20.63
N GLY A 122 -1.94 -13.74 -21.89
CA GLY A 122 -2.66 -14.48 -22.93
C GLY A 122 -3.96 -13.81 -23.40
N LYS A 123 -4.28 -12.60 -22.92
CA LYS A 123 -5.47 -11.84 -23.33
C LYS A 123 -5.20 -11.11 -24.64
N THR A 124 -6.26 -10.94 -25.43
CA THR A 124 -6.27 -9.97 -26.55
C THR A 124 -6.79 -8.63 -26.05
N THR A 125 -6.60 -7.56 -26.83
CA THR A 125 -7.23 -6.25 -26.57
C THR A 125 -8.76 -6.36 -26.51
N ALA A 126 -9.37 -7.16 -27.38
CA ALA A 126 -10.81 -7.41 -27.37
C ALA A 126 -11.29 -8.07 -26.08
N THR A 127 -10.57 -9.10 -25.59
CA THR A 127 -10.94 -9.78 -24.34
C THR A 127 -10.74 -8.85 -23.14
N LEU A 128 -9.60 -8.17 -23.06
CA LEU A 128 -9.32 -7.22 -21.98
C LEU A 128 -10.35 -6.07 -21.97
N ALA A 129 -10.74 -5.53 -23.13
CA ALA A 129 -11.76 -4.50 -23.21
C ALA A 129 -13.10 -4.92 -22.58
N LYS A 130 -13.54 -6.16 -22.83
CA LYS A 130 -14.77 -6.71 -22.21
C LYS A 130 -14.66 -6.82 -20.69
N GLU A 131 -13.50 -7.24 -20.20
CA GLU A 131 -13.23 -7.33 -18.75
C GLU A 131 -13.22 -5.94 -18.12
N LEU A 132 -12.54 -4.98 -18.74
CA LEU A 132 -12.46 -3.61 -18.25
C LEU A 132 -13.83 -2.94 -18.14
N VAL A 133 -14.79 -3.19 -19.04
CA VAL A 133 -16.17 -2.67 -18.90
C VAL A 133 -16.85 -3.15 -17.61
N SER A 134 -16.66 -4.42 -17.27
CA SER A 134 -17.34 -5.06 -16.13
C SER A 134 -16.59 -4.91 -14.81
N ALA A 135 -15.33 -4.48 -14.87
CA ALA A 135 -14.48 -4.27 -13.71
C ALA A 135 -15.10 -3.29 -12.69
N LYS A 136 -14.57 -3.37 -11.47
CA LYS A 136 -15.01 -2.57 -10.34
C LYS A 136 -13.86 -1.71 -9.85
N LEU A 137 -14.17 -0.49 -9.43
CA LEU A 137 -13.20 0.42 -8.85
C LEU A 137 -13.46 0.55 -7.34
N PRO A 138 -12.71 -0.15 -6.48
CA PRO A 138 -12.90 -0.08 -5.04
C PRO A 138 -12.45 1.27 -4.48
N ARG A 139 -13.19 1.85 -3.54
CA ARG A 139 -12.91 3.17 -2.93
C ARG A 139 -12.42 3.02 -1.49
N TRP A 140 -11.71 4.03 -0.99
CA TRP A 140 -11.22 4.05 0.40
C TRP A 140 -12.35 4.03 1.41
N ASN A 141 -13.45 4.73 1.13
CA ASN A 141 -14.63 4.78 2.00
C ASN A 141 -15.39 3.44 2.10
N GLY A 142 -14.96 2.39 1.38
CA GLY A 142 -15.59 1.07 1.33
C GLY A 142 -16.66 0.92 0.24
N THR A 143 -16.94 1.97 -0.54
CA THR A 143 -17.83 1.86 -1.70
C THR A 143 -17.09 1.25 -2.90
N VAL A 144 -17.86 0.85 -3.90
CA VAL A 144 -17.32 0.27 -5.14
C VAL A 144 -18.01 0.95 -6.31
N ASP A 145 -17.21 1.66 -7.10
CA ASP A 145 -17.70 2.36 -8.28
C ASP A 145 -17.77 1.43 -9.49
N ARG A 146 -18.56 1.87 -10.46
CA ARG A 146 -18.55 1.27 -11.80
C ARG A 146 -17.18 1.50 -12.45
N SER A 147 -16.81 0.62 -13.38
CA SER A 147 -15.61 0.82 -14.18
C SER A 147 -15.61 2.20 -14.86
N PRO A 148 -14.47 2.93 -14.86
CA PRO A 148 -14.30 4.14 -15.65
C PRO A 148 -14.30 3.84 -17.16
N PHE A 149 -14.19 2.58 -17.56
CA PHE A 149 -14.34 2.16 -18.95
C PHE A 149 -15.80 1.98 -19.37
N ALA A 150 -16.75 1.87 -18.43
CA ALA A 150 -18.15 1.61 -18.78
C ALA A 150 -18.82 2.83 -19.44
N HIS A 151 -18.32 4.05 -19.20
CA HIS A 151 -18.89 5.29 -19.73
C HIS A 151 -17.78 6.24 -20.18
N ALA A 152 -18.06 7.10 -21.15
CA ALA A 152 -17.16 8.17 -21.54
C ALA A 152 -16.96 9.16 -20.36
N PRO A 153 -15.81 9.86 -20.29
CA PRO A 153 -15.59 10.88 -19.28
C PRO A 153 -16.75 11.88 -19.28
N MET A 154 -17.39 12.07 -18.12
CA MET A 154 -18.43 13.07 -17.98
C MET A 154 -17.81 14.46 -18.17
N THR A 155 -18.38 15.25 -19.08
CA THR A 155 -18.09 16.69 -19.14
C THR A 155 -19.31 17.44 -18.61
N ALA A 156 -19.12 18.67 -18.13
CA ALA A 156 -20.23 19.50 -17.65
C ALA A 156 -21.36 19.68 -18.71
N ALA A 157 -21.06 19.46 -19.98
CA ALA A 157 -21.98 19.64 -21.11
C ALA A 157 -22.64 18.34 -21.63
N LYS A 158 -22.12 17.15 -21.31
CA LYS A 158 -22.67 15.88 -21.82
C LYS A 158 -22.54 14.75 -20.81
N PRO A 159 -23.63 14.01 -20.50
CA PRO A 159 -23.54 12.76 -19.76
C PRO A 159 -22.58 11.80 -20.49
N GLY A 160 -21.77 11.07 -19.73
CA GLY A 160 -20.89 10.06 -20.29
C GLY A 160 -21.71 8.97 -20.96
N LEU A 161 -21.63 8.87 -22.29
CA LEU A 161 -22.30 7.80 -23.03
C LEU A 161 -21.62 6.46 -22.69
N PRO A 162 -22.38 5.35 -22.57
CA PRO A 162 -21.79 4.02 -22.41
C PRO A 162 -20.77 3.75 -23.51
N ARG A 163 -19.58 3.26 -23.15
CA ARG A 163 -18.56 2.86 -24.13
C ARG A 163 -18.74 1.39 -24.47
N THR A 164 -18.68 1.09 -25.76
CA THR A 164 -18.67 -0.29 -26.26
C THR A 164 -17.28 -0.92 -26.05
N PRO A 165 -17.19 -2.26 -25.92
CA PRO A 165 -15.90 -2.95 -25.91
C PRO A 165 -15.02 -2.63 -27.12
N VAL A 166 -15.61 -2.34 -28.30
CA VAL A 166 -14.86 -1.98 -29.52
C VAL A 166 -14.17 -0.62 -29.37
N GLU A 167 -14.84 0.37 -28.77
CA GLU A 167 -14.23 1.68 -28.51
C GLU A 167 -13.12 1.62 -27.47
N ILE A 168 -13.26 0.74 -26.48
CA ILE A 168 -12.23 0.50 -25.47
C ILE A 168 -11.05 -0.24 -26.11
N GLU A 169 -11.30 -1.27 -26.91
CA GLU A 169 -10.26 -1.98 -27.65
C GLU A 169 -9.45 -1.02 -28.54
N LYS A 170 -10.10 -0.08 -29.23
CA LYS A 170 -9.38 0.97 -29.98
C LYS A 170 -8.47 1.79 -29.06
N GLN A 171 -8.97 2.26 -27.92
CA GLN A 171 -8.18 3.01 -26.93
C GLN A 171 -7.01 2.19 -26.40
N LEU A 172 -7.19 0.88 -26.13
CA LEU A 172 -6.10 -0.01 -25.72
C LEU A 172 -5.01 -0.12 -26.79
N ASN A 173 -5.41 -0.21 -28.06
CA ASN A 173 -4.47 -0.22 -29.19
C ASN A 173 -3.74 1.11 -29.35
N ASP A 174 -4.41 2.25 -29.11
CA ASP A 174 -3.77 3.57 -29.08
C ASP A 174 -2.69 3.64 -27.98
N TRP A 175 -2.98 3.09 -26.80
CA TRP A 175 -1.99 3.00 -25.71
C TRP A 175 -0.82 2.09 -26.05
N ILE A 176 -1.07 0.92 -26.64
CA ILE A 176 -0.03 0.00 -27.12
C ILE A 176 0.85 0.69 -28.18
N GLY A 177 0.25 1.51 -29.04
CA GLY A 177 0.95 2.32 -30.04
C GLY A 177 1.68 3.55 -29.48
N GLY A 178 1.58 3.81 -28.17
CA GLY A 178 2.23 4.95 -27.51
C GLY A 178 1.61 6.31 -27.85
N THR A 179 0.38 6.36 -28.37
CA THR A 179 -0.28 7.61 -28.74
C THR A 179 -1.15 8.19 -27.62
N GLY A 180 -1.46 7.39 -26.59
CA GLY A 180 -2.25 7.81 -25.44
C GLY A 180 -1.80 7.18 -24.11
N LEU A 181 -2.43 7.62 -23.03
CA LEU A 181 -2.33 7.03 -21.69
C LEU A 181 -3.74 6.92 -21.09
N PRO A 182 -3.96 5.99 -20.16
CA PRO A 182 -5.19 5.97 -19.37
C PRO A 182 -5.36 7.23 -18.50
N SER A 183 -6.59 7.55 -18.13
CA SER A 183 -6.85 8.39 -16.95
C SER A 183 -6.41 7.67 -15.67
N LYS A 184 -6.35 8.37 -14.53
CA LYS A 184 -5.92 7.76 -13.25
C LYS A 184 -6.80 6.59 -12.82
N ASP A 185 -8.12 6.74 -12.94
CA ASP A 185 -9.07 5.68 -12.59
C ASP A 185 -8.99 4.51 -13.59
N GLU A 186 -8.83 4.79 -14.90
CA GLU A 186 -8.58 3.75 -15.91
C GLU A 186 -7.28 2.99 -15.62
N MET A 187 -6.23 3.68 -15.17
CA MET A 187 -4.95 3.08 -14.81
C MET A 187 -5.09 2.14 -13.61
N ASP A 188 -5.80 2.55 -12.56
CA ASP A 188 -6.03 1.71 -11.39
C ASP A 188 -6.82 0.43 -11.77
N VAL A 189 -7.87 0.56 -12.58
CA VAL A 189 -8.65 -0.61 -13.05
C VAL A 189 -7.83 -1.49 -13.98
N LEU A 190 -6.98 -0.91 -14.84
CA LEU A 190 -6.06 -1.66 -15.69
C LEU A 190 -5.04 -2.46 -14.85
N CYS A 191 -4.46 -1.83 -13.82
CA CYS A 191 -3.59 -2.49 -12.86
C CYS A 191 -4.28 -3.67 -12.17
N LEU A 192 -5.53 -3.49 -11.72
CA LEU A 192 -6.29 -4.57 -11.07
C LEU A 192 -6.57 -5.73 -12.03
N ALA A 193 -6.98 -5.44 -13.27
CA ALA A 193 -7.29 -6.46 -14.27
C ALA A 193 -6.06 -7.28 -14.69
N LEU A 194 -4.87 -6.67 -14.64
CA LEU A 194 -3.63 -7.28 -15.09
C LEU A 194 -2.66 -7.65 -13.97
N GLU A 195 -3.02 -7.43 -12.70
CA GLU A 195 -2.13 -7.54 -11.55
C GLU A 195 -1.23 -8.78 -11.55
N PRO A 196 -1.72 -10.01 -11.83
CA PRO A 196 -0.89 -11.21 -11.81
C PRO A 196 0.25 -11.22 -12.84
N TRP A 197 0.18 -10.38 -13.87
CA TRP A 197 1.11 -10.34 -15.01
C TRP A 197 1.95 -9.07 -15.08
N LEU A 198 1.77 -8.14 -14.13
CA LEU A 198 2.55 -6.90 -14.10
C LEU A 198 4.00 -7.20 -13.71
N GLU A 199 4.94 -6.66 -14.49
CA GLU A 199 6.36 -6.71 -14.15
C GLU A 199 6.62 -5.86 -12.90
N ARG A 200 7.39 -6.43 -11.97
CA ARG A 200 7.75 -5.75 -10.72
C ARG A 200 8.77 -4.64 -10.98
N GLY A 201 8.67 -3.59 -10.18
CA GLY A 201 9.74 -2.60 -10.04
C GLY A 201 10.99 -3.20 -9.40
N LYS A 202 12.04 -2.38 -9.26
CA LYS A 202 13.34 -2.81 -8.71
C LYS A 202 13.32 -3.12 -7.21
N GLY A 203 12.25 -2.70 -6.53
CA GLY A 203 12.17 -2.70 -5.08
C GLY A 203 13.08 -1.62 -4.47
N VAL A 204 12.60 -0.91 -3.45
CA VAL A 204 13.29 0.26 -2.90
C VAL A 204 13.36 0.21 -1.39
N SER A 205 14.30 0.97 -0.84
CA SER A 205 14.33 1.24 0.59
C SER A 205 13.22 2.23 0.94
N THR A 206 12.66 2.14 2.14
CA THR A 206 11.53 2.98 2.57
C THR A 206 11.93 3.79 3.79
N ARG A 207 11.58 5.08 3.79
CA ARG A 207 11.54 5.90 4.99
C ARG A 207 10.13 5.86 5.57
N ILE A 208 10.02 5.51 6.84
CA ILE A 208 8.78 5.47 7.58
C ILE A 208 8.79 6.61 8.59
N ASN A 209 7.96 7.62 8.36
CA ASN A 209 7.62 8.63 9.36
C ASN A 209 6.57 8.02 10.28
N TYR A 210 6.88 7.89 11.57
CA TYR A 210 6.00 7.22 12.52
C TYR A 210 5.87 7.98 13.83
N ASP A 211 4.62 8.26 14.20
CA ASP A 211 4.21 8.84 15.47
C ASP A 211 3.52 7.79 16.35
N PRO A 212 4.19 7.30 17.42
CA PRO A 212 3.62 6.33 18.34
C PRO A 212 2.46 6.88 19.18
N HIS A 213 2.29 8.21 19.25
CA HIS A 213 1.22 8.85 20.01
C HIS A 213 -0.08 8.98 19.22
N LYS A 214 -0.06 8.78 17.89
CA LYS A 214 -1.25 8.76 17.04
C LYS A 214 -2.05 7.47 17.22
N THR A 215 -2.75 7.39 18.35
CA THR A 215 -3.49 6.20 18.81
C THR A 215 -4.94 6.11 18.32
N HIS A 216 -5.40 7.10 17.54
CA HIS A 216 -6.77 7.20 17.06
C HIS A 216 -6.80 7.72 15.62
N THR A 217 -7.82 7.31 14.87
CA THR A 217 -8.20 7.88 13.57
C THR A 217 -9.70 8.17 13.55
N ALA A 218 -10.21 8.78 12.48
CA ALA A 218 -11.64 8.94 12.27
C ALA A 218 -12.41 7.59 12.28
N ALA A 219 -11.72 6.47 12.09
CA ALA A 219 -12.28 5.12 12.12
C ALA A 219 -12.18 4.43 13.50
N GLY A 220 -11.69 5.12 14.54
CA GLY A 220 -11.62 4.62 15.92
C GLY A 220 -10.19 4.38 16.43
N SER A 221 -10.07 3.49 17.42
CA SER A 221 -8.78 3.18 18.05
C SER A 221 -7.80 2.52 17.06
N ARG A 222 -6.55 3.00 17.08
CA ARG A 222 -5.43 2.51 16.28
C ARG A 222 -4.27 2.21 17.24
N PRO A 223 -4.11 0.95 17.71
CA PRO A 223 -2.97 0.58 18.55
C PRO A 223 -1.65 0.95 17.85
N PRO A 224 -0.66 1.52 18.57
CA PRO A 224 0.58 2.00 17.95
C PRO A 224 1.32 0.95 17.11
N HIS A 225 1.39 -0.30 17.56
CA HIS A 225 2.02 -1.38 16.79
C HIS A 225 1.22 -1.75 15.54
N VAL A 226 -0.12 -1.61 15.53
CA VAL A 226 -0.94 -1.77 14.32
C VAL A 226 -0.66 -0.62 13.35
N ALA A 227 -0.53 0.61 13.86
CA ALA A 227 -0.15 1.76 13.03
C ALA A 227 1.23 1.56 12.38
N LEU A 228 2.21 1.12 13.16
CA LEU A 228 3.55 0.82 12.65
C LEU A 228 3.52 -0.34 11.64
N PHE A 229 2.75 -1.39 11.91
CA PHE A 229 2.60 -2.51 10.99
C PHE A 229 2.02 -2.07 9.65
N HIS A 230 1.02 -1.19 9.62
CA HIS A 230 0.49 -0.60 8.38
C HIS A 230 1.59 0.06 7.55
N GLU A 231 2.40 0.93 8.16
CA GLU A 231 3.49 1.59 7.44
C GLU A 231 4.57 0.60 6.99
N LEU A 232 4.82 -0.48 7.75
CA LEU A 232 5.72 -1.54 7.33
C LEU A 232 5.15 -2.35 6.15
N VAL A 233 3.83 -2.56 6.07
CA VAL A 233 3.21 -3.24 4.92
C VAL A 233 3.39 -2.43 3.64
N HIS A 234 3.27 -1.10 3.69
CA HIS A 234 3.69 -0.23 2.60
C HIS A 234 5.16 -0.48 2.24
N ALA A 235 6.04 -0.50 3.24
CA ALA A 235 7.46 -0.76 3.08
C ALA A 235 7.76 -2.13 2.44
N TYR A 236 6.95 -3.15 2.72
CA TYR A 236 7.02 -4.47 2.10
C TYR A 236 6.71 -4.44 0.61
N TYR A 237 5.61 -3.77 0.21
CA TYR A 237 5.29 -3.64 -1.20
C TYR A 237 6.31 -2.76 -1.95
N ASN A 238 6.86 -1.75 -1.28
CA ASN A 238 7.96 -0.94 -1.79
C ASN A 238 9.22 -1.77 -2.00
N ALA A 239 9.59 -2.58 -1.03
CA ALA A 239 10.78 -3.42 -1.09
C ALA A 239 10.67 -4.53 -2.14
N ASN A 240 9.46 -5.05 -2.37
CA ASN A 240 9.17 -6.11 -3.32
C ASN A 240 8.92 -5.61 -4.76
N GLY A 241 8.81 -4.28 -4.96
CA GLY A 241 8.55 -3.71 -6.29
C GLY A 241 7.14 -3.98 -6.81
N THR A 242 6.17 -4.19 -5.93
CA THR A 242 4.78 -4.57 -6.29
C THR A 242 3.77 -3.48 -5.95
N GLN A 243 4.22 -2.23 -5.88
CA GLN A 243 3.34 -1.11 -5.57
C GLN A 243 2.48 -0.76 -6.80
N LEU A 244 1.14 -0.81 -6.63
CA LEU A 244 0.18 -0.58 -7.72
C LEU A 244 -0.32 0.87 -7.83
N GLY A 245 -0.19 1.64 -6.76
CA GLY A 245 -0.66 3.03 -6.64
C GLY A 245 0.44 3.95 -6.13
N ARG A 246 0.28 5.26 -6.28
CA ARG A 246 1.25 6.26 -5.81
C ARG A 246 1.34 6.29 -4.27
N GLU A 247 2.46 6.79 -3.76
CA GLU A 247 2.66 7.00 -2.31
C GLU A 247 1.91 8.22 -1.77
N ASP A 248 1.42 9.09 -2.66
CA ASP A 248 0.70 10.30 -2.29
C ASP A 248 -0.74 9.96 -1.85
N SER A 249 -0.89 9.65 -0.56
CA SER A 249 -2.13 9.19 0.06
C SER A 249 -3.00 10.30 0.68
N VAL A 250 -2.72 11.58 0.40
CA VAL A 250 -3.59 12.67 0.87
C VAL A 250 -4.93 12.72 0.15
N GLN A 251 -5.01 12.21 -1.08
CA GLN A 251 -6.27 12.13 -1.84
C GLN A 251 -6.32 10.84 -2.65
N GLU A 252 -7.45 10.13 -2.57
CA GLU A 252 -7.67 8.89 -3.30
C GLU A 252 -7.45 9.07 -4.81
N GLU A 253 -7.90 10.22 -5.33
CA GLU A 253 -7.85 10.60 -6.74
C GLU A 253 -6.44 10.94 -7.25
N ASN A 254 -5.46 11.09 -6.35
CA ASN A 254 -4.06 11.28 -6.75
C ASN A 254 -3.38 9.97 -7.17
N GLY A 255 -4.12 8.85 -7.11
CA GLY A 255 -3.66 7.54 -7.54
C GLY A 255 -3.03 6.71 -6.41
N GLY A 256 -3.10 7.17 -5.15
CA GLY A 256 -2.69 6.40 -3.97
C GLY A 256 -3.70 5.34 -3.53
N ARG A 257 -4.87 5.31 -4.17
CA ARG A 257 -6.00 4.42 -3.87
C ARG A 257 -5.58 2.99 -3.57
N LEU A 258 -5.02 2.32 -4.58
CA LEU A 258 -4.69 0.90 -4.51
C LEU A 258 -3.65 0.61 -3.43
N PHE A 259 -2.68 1.51 -3.22
CA PHE A 259 -1.61 1.30 -2.26
C PHE A 259 -2.14 1.21 -0.82
N GLU A 260 -3.07 2.09 -0.45
CA GLU A 260 -3.71 2.03 0.87
C GLU A 260 -4.68 0.85 1.00
N LEU A 261 -5.46 0.52 -0.05
CA LEU A 261 -6.32 -0.67 -0.03
C LEU A 261 -5.50 -1.96 0.18
N MET A 262 -4.35 -2.07 -0.49
CA MET A 262 -3.40 -3.18 -0.34
C MET A 262 -2.87 -3.27 1.09
N SER A 263 -2.49 -2.14 1.68
CA SER A 263 -1.88 -2.11 3.01
C SER A 263 -2.89 -2.33 4.13
N VAL A 264 -4.12 -1.82 3.99
CA VAL A 264 -5.20 -2.14 4.93
C VAL A 264 -5.65 -3.59 4.77
N GLY A 265 -5.65 -4.13 3.55
CA GLY A 265 -6.25 -5.44 3.24
C GLY A 265 -7.75 -5.31 3.04
N LEU A 266 -8.17 -4.32 2.28
CA LEU A 266 -9.53 -4.18 1.77
C LEU A 266 -9.65 -4.87 0.41
N PRO A 267 -10.83 -5.34 0.01
CA PRO A 267 -11.03 -5.92 -1.32
C PRO A 267 -10.50 -5.01 -2.44
N PRO A 268 -9.84 -5.58 -3.47
CA PRO A 268 -9.64 -7.02 -3.73
C PRO A 268 -8.39 -7.63 -3.06
N PHE A 269 -7.74 -6.92 -2.13
CA PHE A 269 -6.45 -7.31 -1.56
C PHE A 269 -6.54 -8.04 -0.22
N ASP A 270 -7.75 -8.33 0.27
CA ASP A 270 -8.03 -8.97 1.55
C ASP A 270 -7.37 -10.36 1.68
N GLN A 271 -7.09 -11.02 0.55
CA GLN A 271 -6.43 -12.33 0.52
C GLN A 271 -4.90 -12.27 0.54
N ARG A 272 -4.27 -11.10 0.35
CA ARG A 272 -2.80 -10.97 0.33
C ARG A 272 -2.16 -11.43 1.63
N PRO A 273 -0.94 -11.97 1.63
CA PRO A 273 -0.35 -12.57 2.84
C PRO A 273 -0.23 -11.59 4.00
N TYR A 274 0.00 -10.30 3.69
CA TYR A 274 0.23 -9.25 4.68
C TYR A 274 -0.68 -8.06 4.45
N SER A 275 -1.34 -7.62 5.52
CA SER A 275 -2.18 -6.42 5.58
C SER A 275 -2.46 -6.03 7.04
N GLU A 276 -2.83 -4.77 7.27
CA GLU A 276 -3.27 -4.28 8.58
C GLU A 276 -4.39 -5.17 9.12
N ASN A 277 -5.41 -5.48 8.30
CA ASN A 277 -6.56 -6.30 8.71
C ASN A 277 -6.17 -7.73 9.13
N LYS A 278 -5.20 -8.37 8.46
CA LYS A 278 -4.70 -9.68 8.89
C LYS A 278 -3.98 -9.61 10.24
N PHE A 279 -3.24 -8.54 10.48
CA PHE A 279 -2.58 -8.33 11.77
C PHE A 279 -3.56 -7.95 12.89
N ARG A 280 -4.56 -7.11 12.61
CA ARG A 280 -5.67 -6.83 13.53
C ARG A 280 -6.41 -8.09 13.94
N ALA A 281 -6.69 -8.99 12.99
CA ALA A 281 -7.29 -10.29 13.29
C ALA A 281 -6.42 -11.13 14.24
N ALA A 282 -5.10 -11.17 14.02
CA ALA A 282 -4.17 -11.86 14.92
C ALA A 282 -4.15 -11.27 16.35
N LEU A 283 -4.49 -9.99 16.50
CA LEU A 283 -4.58 -9.28 17.78
C LEU A 283 -5.96 -9.40 18.45
N GLY A 284 -6.97 -9.98 17.78
CA GLY A 284 -8.35 -9.93 18.23
C GLY A 284 -8.97 -8.52 18.15
N VAL A 285 -8.40 -7.62 17.34
CA VAL A 285 -8.90 -6.27 17.11
C VAL A 285 -9.80 -6.28 15.87
N GLY A 286 -10.96 -5.64 15.94
CA GLY A 286 -11.90 -5.57 14.81
C GLY A 286 -11.26 -4.97 13.54
N PRO A 287 -11.56 -5.49 12.34
CA PRO A 287 -10.94 -5.06 11.09
C PRO A 287 -11.39 -3.64 10.70
N ARG A 288 -10.61 -2.98 9.83
CA ARG A 288 -11.06 -1.80 9.10
C ARG A 288 -11.90 -2.22 7.90
N SER A 289 -13.03 -1.54 7.72
CA SER A 289 -13.86 -1.64 6.52
C SER A 289 -13.62 -0.53 5.49
N LYS A 290 -12.82 0.48 5.86
CA LYS A 290 -12.48 1.65 5.04
C LYS A 290 -11.13 2.26 5.45
N TYR A 291 -10.52 3.03 4.55
CA TYR A 291 -9.39 3.92 4.83
C TYR A 291 -9.91 5.35 5.05
N PRO A 292 -9.55 6.01 6.16
CA PRO A 292 -10.05 7.33 6.53
C PRO A 292 -9.37 8.48 5.77
#